data_AF-A0A914D2B5-F1
#
_entry.id   AF-A0A914D2B5-F1
#
_cell.length_a   1.000
_cell.length_b   1.000
_cell.length_c   1.000
_cell.angle_alpha   90.00
_cell.angle_beta   90.00
_cell.angle_gamma   90.00
#
_symmetry.space_group_name_H-M   'P 1'
#
loop_
_entity.id
_entity.type
_entity.pdbx_description
1 polymer ?
#
loop_
_entity_poly.entity_id
_entity_poly.type
_entity_poly.pdbx_seq_one_letter_code
_entity_poly.pdbx_strand_id
1 'polypeptide(L)'
;MDIMSGLQGDLGSNGAALALQNVMSVLQQAIVPYAEKITTRVQKLKKAGRKKATCFAKGYKMINKLMTKAEVRKIMQQVKNSVGTQSWSSVNNRMSGVLKFSQYTLTK
;
A
#
# COMPACT_ATOMS: atom_id res chain seq x y z
N MET A 1 -4.61 -6.08 19.24
CA MET A 1 -3.24 -6.63 19.11
C MET A 1 -2.58 -5.89 17.96
N ASP A 2 -1.50 -5.17 18.23
CA ASP A 2 -0.76 -4.40 17.22
C ASP A 2 -0.12 -5.35 16.18
N ILE A 3 0.04 -4.89 14.93
CA ILE A 3 0.62 -5.68 13.83
C ILE A 3 2.00 -6.21 14.22
N MET A 4 2.81 -5.38 14.90
CA MET A 4 4.16 -5.74 15.30
C MET A 4 4.13 -6.88 16.33
N SER A 5 3.29 -6.77 17.37
CA SER A 5 3.19 -7.82 18.40
C SER A 5 2.71 -9.15 17.82
N GLY A 6 1.80 -9.13 16.84
CA GLY A 6 1.36 -10.33 16.14
C GLY A 6 2.48 -10.97 15.29
N LEU A 7 3.21 -10.16 14.53
CA LEU A 7 4.35 -10.64 13.73
C LEU A 7 5.49 -11.16 14.61
N GLN A 8 5.76 -10.55 15.76
CA GLN A 8 6.75 -11.02 16.72
C GLN A 8 6.39 -12.40 17.28
N GLY A 9 5.10 -12.66 17.53
CA GLY A 9 4.62 -13.98 17.94
C GLY A 9 4.77 -15.05 16.86
N ASP A 10 4.63 -14.69 15.59
CA ASP A 10 4.66 -15.64 14.48
C ASP A 10 6.08 -15.84 13.88
N LEU A 11 6.96 -14.83 13.95
CA LEU A 11 8.27 -14.79 13.25
C LEU A 11 9.47 -14.50 14.18
N GLY A 12 9.22 -14.28 15.47
CA GLY A 12 10.22 -13.75 16.41
C GLY A 12 10.54 -12.27 16.17
N SER A 13 11.22 -11.63 17.12
CA SER A 13 11.50 -10.18 17.09
C SER A 13 12.26 -9.73 15.85
N ASN A 14 13.31 -10.47 15.47
CA ASN A 14 14.15 -10.14 14.32
C ASN A 14 13.42 -10.41 12.99
N GLY A 15 12.69 -11.52 12.90
CA GLY A 15 11.90 -11.85 11.70
C GLY A 15 10.75 -10.87 11.47
N ALA A 16 10.09 -10.42 12.53
CA ALA A 16 9.04 -9.40 12.47
C ALA A 16 9.57 -8.05 12.00
N ALA A 17 10.70 -7.58 12.56
CA ALA A 17 11.31 -6.32 12.17
C ALA A 17 11.73 -6.32 10.69
N LEU A 18 12.39 -7.40 10.25
CA LEU A 18 12.83 -7.54 8.85
C LEU A 18 11.63 -7.64 7.89
N ALA A 19 10.61 -8.44 8.22
CA ALA A 19 9.41 -8.55 7.41
C ALA A 19 8.69 -7.20 7.26
N LEU A 20 8.56 -6.44 8.36
CA LEU A 20 7.93 -5.12 8.33
C LEU A 20 8.75 -4.13 7.50
N GLN A 21 10.08 -4.11 7.65
CA GLN A 21 10.97 -3.26 6.86
C GLN A 21 10.84 -3.55 5.36
N ASN A 22 10.80 -4.83 4.98
CA ASN A 22 10.65 -5.27 3.60
C ASN A 22 9.30 -4.87 3.01
N VAL A 23 8.20 -5.05 3.76
CA VAL A 23 6.86 -4.59 3.35
C VAL A 23 6.86 -3.07 3.11
N MET A 24 7.37 -2.30 4.07
CA MET A 24 7.40 -0.84 3.98
C MET A 24 8.24 -0.34 2.81
N SER A 25 9.40 -0.97 2.56
CA SER A 25 10.27 -0.65 1.43
C SER A 25 9.55 -0.83 0.09
N VAL A 26 8.89 -1.98 -0.11
CA VAL A 26 8.13 -2.25 -1.33
C VAL A 26 6.97 -1.27 -1.50
N LEU A 27 6.21 -1.01 -0.43
CA LEU A 27 5.09 -0.08 -0.49
C LEU A 27 5.56 1.34 -0.79
N GLN A 28 6.68 1.79 -0.22
CA GLN A 28 7.23 3.11 -0.51
C GLN A 28 7.65 3.23 -1.97
N GLN A 29 8.41 2.25 -2.49
CA GLN A 29 8.82 2.23 -3.90
C GLN A 29 7.62 2.21 -4.85
N ALA A 30 6.58 1.45 -4.51
CA ALA A 30 5.38 1.36 -5.33
C ALA A 30 4.51 2.62 -5.26
N ILE A 31 4.33 3.22 -4.08
CA ILE A 31 3.34 4.29 -3.83
C ILE A 31 3.91 5.68 -4.15
N VAL A 32 5.20 5.94 -3.90
CA VAL A 32 5.83 7.26 -4.11
C VAL A 32 5.58 7.81 -5.52
N PRO A 33 5.79 7.05 -6.62
CA PRO A 33 5.53 7.56 -7.97
C PRO A 33 4.07 7.97 -8.21
N TYR A 34 3.10 7.32 -7.55
CA TYR A 34 1.70 7.69 -7.63
C TYR A 34 1.42 8.96 -6.82
N ALA A 35 1.97 9.04 -5.60
CA ALA A 35 1.82 10.19 -4.72
C ALA A 35 2.37 11.47 -5.36
N GLU A 36 3.52 11.40 -6.03
CA GLU A 36 4.11 12.51 -6.78
C GLU A 36 3.20 12.96 -7.93
N LYS A 37 2.73 12.04 -8.78
CA LYS A 37 1.82 12.35 -9.89
C LYS A 37 0.53 13.02 -9.42
N ILE A 38 -0.07 12.50 -8.34
CA ILE A 38 -1.29 13.06 -7.74
C ILE A 38 -1.01 14.45 -7.17
N THR A 39 0.07 14.60 -6.40
CA THR A 39 0.47 15.86 -5.77
C THR A 39 0.72 16.94 -6.81
N THR A 40 1.50 16.66 -7.86
CA THR A 40 1.73 17.61 -8.95
C THR A 40 0.41 18.06 -9.60
N ARG A 41 -0.54 17.14 -9.82
CA ARG A 41 -1.83 17.49 -10.43
C ARG A 41 -2.71 18.32 -9.51
N VAL A 42 -2.77 17.97 -8.23
CA VAL A 42 -3.50 18.72 -7.19
C VAL A 42 -2.91 20.12 -7.03
N GLN A 43 -1.58 20.25 -6.99
CA GLN A 43 -0.90 21.54 -6.93
C GLN A 43 -1.21 22.41 -8.15
N LYS A 44 -1.22 21.83 -9.37
CA LYS A 44 -1.62 22.55 -10.59
C LYS A 44 -3.07 23.08 -10.50
N LEU A 45 -4.01 22.28 -9.97
CA LEU A 45 -5.40 22.72 -9.77
C LEU A 45 -5.53 23.81 -8.71
N LYS A 46 -4.78 23.69 -7.61
CA LYS A 46 -4.71 24.73 -6.57
C LYS A 46 -4.17 26.04 -7.14
N LYS A 47 -3.08 25.99 -7.93
CA LYS A 47 -2.51 27.16 -8.62
C LYS A 47 -3.50 27.79 -9.61
N ALA A 48 -4.36 26.99 -10.23
CA ALA A 48 -5.44 27.45 -11.11
C ALA A 48 -6.70 27.95 -10.36
N GLY A 49 -6.61 28.22 -9.04
CA GLY A 49 -7.71 28.77 -8.25
C GLY A 49 -8.87 27.81 -7.97
N ARG A 50 -8.69 26.50 -8.18
CA ARG A 50 -9.77 25.53 -7.94
C ARG A 50 -10.01 25.33 -6.44
N LYS A 51 -11.28 25.19 -6.05
CA LYS A 51 -11.70 24.95 -4.67
C LYS A 51 -11.11 23.64 -4.12
N LYS A 52 -10.86 23.61 -2.81
CA LYS A 52 -10.32 22.45 -2.07
C LYS A 52 -11.05 21.15 -2.43
N ALA A 53 -12.39 21.15 -2.41
CA ALA A 53 -13.20 19.99 -2.76
C ALA A 53 -12.92 19.43 -4.16
N THR A 54 -12.71 20.29 -5.17
CA THR A 54 -12.38 19.87 -6.54
C THR A 54 -10.99 19.24 -6.63
N CYS A 55 -10.02 19.79 -5.89
CA CYS A 55 -8.68 19.22 -5.79
C CYS A 55 -8.70 17.82 -5.16
N PHE A 56 -9.44 17.65 -4.06
CA PHE A 56 -9.62 16.34 -3.40
C PHE A 56 -10.34 15.33 -4.31
N ALA A 57 -11.46 15.72 -4.92
CA ALA A 57 -12.20 14.85 -5.82
C ALA A 57 -11.34 14.39 -7.01
N LYS A 58 -10.49 15.27 -7.55
CA LYS A 58 -9.59 14.91 -8.65
C LYS A 58 -8.45 14.00 -8.18
N GLY A 59 -7.85 14.26 -7.01
CA GLY A 59 -6.85 13.38 -6.41
C GLY A 59 -7.40 11.98 -6.20
N TYR A 60 -8.60 11.86 -5.62
CA TYR A 60 -9.28 10.58 -5.42
C TYR A 60 -9.57 9.84 -6.74
N LYS A 61 -10.07 10.54 -7.76
CA LYS A 61 -10.25 9.95 -9.10
C LYS A 61 -8.93 9.44 -9.70
N MET A 62 -7.81 10.12 -9.45
CA MET A 62 -6.50 9.67 -9.92
C MET A 62 -6.02 8.43 -9.18
N ILE A 63 -6.20 8.37 -7.86
CA ILE A 63 -5.89 7.17 -7.07
C ILE A 63 -6.65 5.98 -7.64
N ASN A 64 -7.97 6.08 -7.82
CA ASN A 64 -8.78 4.97 -8.36
C ASN A 64 -8.40 4.58 -9.80
N LYS A 65 -7.91 5.52 -10.61
CA LYS A 65 -7.44 5.21 -11.98
C LYS A 65 -6.06 4.54 -11.99
N LEU A 66 -5.18 4.94 -11.07
CA LEU A 66 -3.78 4.51 -11.05
C LEU A 66 -3.59 3.22 -10.22
N MET A 67 -4.26 3.11 -9.08
CA MET A 67 -4.23 1.95 -8.19
C MET A 67 -5.34 0.98 -8.56
N THR A 68 -5.22 0.35 -9.73
CA THR A 68 -6.17 -0.68 -10.18
C THR A 68 -5.98 -1.98 -9.41
N LYS A 69 -6.98 -2.88 -9.48
CA LYS A 69 -6.87 -4.26 -8.94
C LYS A 69 -5.59 -4.97 -9.42
N ALA A 70 -5.19 -4.76 -10.68
CA ALA A 70 -4.01 -5.39 -11.27
C ALA A 70 -2.70 -4.82 -10.71
N GLU A 71 -2.59 -3.50 -10.59
CA GLU A 71 -1.41 -2.86 -9.99
C GLU A 71 -1.26 -3.24 -8.52
N VAL A 72 -2.37 -3.26 -7.80
CA VAL A 72 -2.43 -3.73 -6.43
C VAL A 72 -1.93 -5.19 -6.31
N ARG A 73 -2.35 -6.09 -7.19
CA ARG A 73 -1.84 -7.47 -7.21
C ARG A 73 -0.33 -7.54 -7.48
N LYS A 74 0.20 -6.71 -8.37
CA LYS A 74 1.65 -6.63 -8.63
C LYS A 74 2.42 -6.21 -7.37
N ILE A 75 1.94 -5.19 -6.67
CA ILE A 75 2.54 -4.71 -5.41
C ILE A 75 2.51 -5.83 -4.36
N MET A 76 1.37 -6.52 -4.21
CA MET A 76 1.26 -7.65 -3.27
C MET A 76 2.20 -8.81 -3.62
N GLN A 77 2.41 -9.08 -4.91
CA GLN A 77 3.38 -10.07 -5.35
C GLN A 77 4.82 -9.65 -5.02
N GLN A 78 5.16 -8.36 -5.17
CA GLN A 78 6.45 -7.82 -4.77
C GLN A 78 6.67 -7.92 -3.26
N VAL A 79 5.63 -7.63 -2.46
CA VAL A 79 5.69 -7.80 -1.00
C VAL A 79 5.95 -9.26 -0.66
N LYS A 80 5.20 -10.19 -1.26
CA LYS A 80 5.40 -11.64 -1.06
C LYS A 80 6.82 -12.07 -1.39
N ASN A 81 7.36 -11.60 -2.53
CA ASN A 81 8.73 -11.93 -2.93
C ASN A 81 9.77 -11.35 -1.96
N SER A 82 9.52 -10.17 -1.40
CA SER A 82 10.44 -9.48 -0.50
C SER A 82 10.46 -10.07 0.92
N VAL A 83 9.32 -10.54 1.45
CA VAL A 83 9.27 -11.16 2.78
C VAL A 83 9.55 -12.66 2.76
N GLY A 84 9.47 -13.30 1.58
CA GLY A 84 9.61 -14.73 1.40
C GLY A 84 8.33 -15.51 1.74
N THR A 85 8.20 -16.71 1.15
CA THR A 85 6.98 -17.54 1.26
C THR A 85 6.67 -17.96 2.71
N GLN A 86 7.68 -18.21 3.54
CA GLN A 86 7.51 -18.62 4.94
C GLN A 86 6.88 -17.50 5.77
N SER A 87 7.38 -16.26 5.63
CA SER A 87 6.86 -15.09 6.36
C SER A 87 5.57 -14.53 5.76
N TRP A 88 5.26 -14.85 4.50
CA TRP A 88 4.10 -14.33 3.79
C TRP A 88 2.77 -14.64 4.48
N SER A 89 2.60 -15.83 5.05
CA SER A 89 1.34 -16.20 5.73
C SER A 89 1.07 -15.26 6.92
N SER A 90 2.08 -15.07 7.77
CA SER A 90 2.00 -14.18 8.94
C SER A 90 1.79 -12.73 8.52
N VAL A 91 2.54 -12.24 7.52
CA VAL A 91 2.38 -10.88 6.97
C VAL A 91 0.98 -10.68 6.37
N ASN A 92 0.50 -11.58 5.52
CA ASN A 92 -0.79 -11.48 4.87
C ASN A 92 -1.95 -11.52 5.87
N ASN A 93 -1.87 -12.34 6.92
CA ASN A 93 -2.91 -12.45 7.93
C ASN A 93 -2.93 -11.23 8.86
N ARG A 94 -1.78 -10.82 9.39
CA ARG A 94 -1.65 -9.74 10.38
C ARG A 94 -1.76 -8.35 9.76
N MET A 95 -1.17 -8.16 8.58
CA MET A 95 -1.24 -6.89 7.85
C MET A 95 -2.46 -6.83 6.92
N SER A 96 -3.41 -7.75 7.02
CA SER A 96 -4.61 -7.78 6.18
C SER A 96 -5.39 -6.46 6.19
N GLY A 97 -5.33 -5.63 7.25
CA GLY A 97 -5.92 -4.29 7.28
C GLY A 97 -5.18 -3.23 6.44
N VAL A 98 -3.85 -3.31 6.40
CA VAL A 98 -2.97 -2.42 5.62
C VAL A 98 -2.85 -2.89 4.17
N LEU A 99 -2.85 -4.21 4.00
CA LEU A 99 -2.82 -4.93 2.74
C LEU A 99 -4.23 -5.30 2.24
N LYS A 100 -5.29 -4.73 2.83
CA LYS A 100 -6.71 -4.94 2.46
C LYS A 100 -7.09 -4.37 1.09
N PHE A 101 -6.08 -3.93 0.36
CA PHE A 101 -5.98 -4.17 -1.08
C PHE A 101 -6.42 -5.59 -1.53
N SER A 102 -6.39 -6.60 -0.66
CA SER A 102 -6.97 -7.92 -0.92
C SER A 102 -8.51 -7.92 -1.07
N GLN A 103 -9.24 -6.93 -0.55
CA GLN A 103 -10.68 -6.77 -0.84
C GLN A 103 -10.95 -6.28 -2.27
N TYR A 104 -9.96 -5.69 -2.94
CA TYR A 104 -10.04 -5.48 -4.37
C TYR A 104 -9.92 -6.80 -5.15
N THR A 105 -9.48 -7.90 -4.54
CA THR A 105 -9.22 -9.16 -5.25
C THR A 105 -10.28 -10.25 -5.16
N LEU A 106 -11.37 -10.11 -4.40
CA LEU A 106 -12.32 -11.23 -4.21
C LEU A 106 -13.82 -10.89 -4.29
N THR A 107 -14.20 -9.84 -5.01
CA THR A 107 -15.56 -9.74 -5.56
C THR A 107 -15.47 -9.68 -7.08
N LYS A 108 -15.70 -10.86 -7.68
CA LYS A 108 -16.49 -11.00 -8.89
C LYS A 108 -17.93 -11.12 -8.47
#